data_AF-A0A820FAB4-F1
#
_entry.id   AF-A0A820FAB4-F1
#
_cell.length_a   1.000
_cell.length_b   1.000
_cell.length_c   1.000
_cell.angle_alpha   90.00
_cell.angle_beta   90.00
_cell.angle_gamma   90.00
#
_symmetry.space_group_name_H-M   'P 1'
#
loop_
_entity.id
_entity.type
_entity.pdbx_description
1 polymer ?
#
loop_
_entity_poly.entity_id
_entity_poly.type
_entity_poly.pdbx_seq_one_letter_code
_entity_poly.pdbx_strand_id
1 'polypeptide(L)'
;MDCIRNVLADDGLLIVRVQCNPVVRETIKEIFENTTNNFCIFLSRLVNSICDSNFEVRGSEIFNKFKEYVTDIDTARFRWTKEDISIIEAHENSSHVITFLTEEMFTKLCDQHQMKILSKFNGSYQLSERNPTFIIRKD
;
A
#
# COMPACT_ATOMS: atom_id res chain seq x y z
N MET A 1 -9.79 -2.46 7.79
CA MET A 1 -9.79 -1.63 6.57
C MET A 1 -9.44 -0.24 7.08
N ASP A 2 -8.17 0.03 7.39
CA ASP A 2 -7.83 1.14 8.29
C ASP A 2 -6.57 1.88 7.82
N CYS A 3 -6.77 2.93 7.02
CA CYS A 3 -5.77 3.98 6.83
C CYS A 3 -6.46 5.31 6.45
N ILE A 4 -7.42 5.75 7.26
CA ILE A 4 -7.75 7.18 7.38
C ILE A 4 -7.40 7.56 8.82
N ARG A 5 -6.15 8.02 9.03
CA ARG A 5 -5.79 8.63 10.31
C ARG A 5 -6.34 10.06 10.30
N ASN A 6 -7.52 10.24 10.88
CA ASN A 6 -8.11 11.56 11.11
C ASN A 6 -7.22 12.37 12.06
N VAL A 7 -6.47 13.33 11.53
CA VAL A 7 -6.03 14.48 12.33
C VAL A 7 -7.03 15.59 12.01
N LEU A 8 -8.11 15.65 12.79
CA LEU A 8 -9.10 16.72 12.69
C LEU A 8 -8.50 17.99 13.28
N ALA A 9 -8.31 19.02 12.47
CA ALA A 9 -8.17 20.38 12.95
C ALA A 9 -9.58 20.99 13.11
N ASP A 10 -9.75 21.92 14.07
CA ASP A 10 -11.04 22.53 14.41
C ASP A 10 -11.67 23.36 13.28
N ASP A 11 -10.97 23.54 12.16
CA ASP A 11 -11.36 24.32 10.98
C ASP A 11 -11.98 23.46 9.85
N GLY A 12 -12.20 22.17 10.09
CA GLY A 12 -12.78 21.26 9.09
C GLY A 12 -11.79 20.78 8.04
N LEU A 13 -10.48 21.01 8.25
CA LEU A 13 -9.41 20.42 7.44
C LEU A 13 -9.14 18.97 7.85
N LEU A 14 -8.99 18.12 6.84
CA LEU A 14 -8.65 16.71 6.96
C LEU A 14 -7.38 16.44 6.18
N ILE A 15 -6.38 15.85 6.84
CA ILE A 15 -5.18 15.33 6.18
C ILE A 15 -5.38 13.83 5.98
N VAL A 16 -5.57 13.42 4.72
CA VAL A 16 -5.84 12.03 4.36
C VAL A 16 -4.67 11.47 3.58
N ARG A 17 -4.07 10.40 4.10
CA ARG A 17 -3.09 9.60 3.36
C ARG A 17 -3.82 8.46 2.68
N VAL A 18 -3.88 8.48 1.36
CA VAL A 18 -4.57 7.45 0.58
C VAL A 18 -3.54 6.46 0.07
N GLN A 19 -3.83 5.18 0.22
CA GLN A 19 -3.07 4.14 -0.46
C GLN A 19 -3.51 4.10 -1.92
N CYS A 20 -2.72 4.72 -2.79
CA CYS A 20 -2.99 4.75 -4.22
C CYS A 20 -2.11 3.76 -4.98
N ASN A 21 -2.61 3.29 -6.12
CA ASN A 21 -1.79 2.52 -7.05
C ASN A 21 -0.62 3.40 -7.52
N PRO A 22 0.64 2.98 -7.36
CA PRO A 22 1.77 3.81 -7.75
C PRO A 22 1.89 4.00 -9.26
N VAL A 23 2.25 5.23 -9.66
CA VAL A 23 2.54 5.58 -11.06
C VAL A 23 3.85 4.92 -11.53
N VAL A 24 4.81 4.74 -10.63
CA VAL A 24 6.09 4.05 -10.90
C VAL A 24 6.05 2.66 -10.26
N ARG A 25 6.22 1.63 -11.09
CA ARG A 25 6.14 0.23 -10.68
C ARG A 25 7.53 -0.38 -10.59
N GLU A 26 7.74 -1.16 -9.53
CA GLU A 26 8.87 -2.09 -9.43
C GLU A 26 8.41 -3.46 -9.89
N THR A 27 9.28 -4.17 -10.59
CA THR A 27 9.10 -5.59 -10.82
C THR A 27 9.24 -6.35 -9.49
N ILE A 28 8.54 -7.47 -9.35
CA ILE A 28 8.67 -8.33 -8.16
C ILE A 28 10.14 -8.72 -7.93
N LYS A 29 10.88 -8.98 -9.00
CA LYS A 29 12.32 -9.28 -8.96
C LYS A 29 13.12 -8.16 -8.29
N GLU A 30 12.92 -6.90 -8.69
CA GLU A 30 13.62 -5.74 -8.10
C GLU A 30 13.30 -5.56 -6.61
N ILE A 31 12.09 -5.93 -6.18
CA ILE A 31 11.69 -5.86 -4.76
C ILE A 31 12.50 -6.86 -3.93
N PHE A 32 12.66 -8.09 -4.43
CA PHE A 32 13.47 -9.12 -3.77
C PHE A 32 14.98 -8.87 -3.84
N GLU A 33 15.48 -8.24 -4.91
CA GLU A 33 16.88 -7.83 -5.02
C GLU A 33 17.22 -6.65 -4.12
N ASN A 34 16.31 -5.68 -3.98
CA ASN A 34 16.45 -4.49 -3.13
C ASN A 34 15.60 -4.60 -1.87
N THR A 35 15.58 -5.77 -1.25
CA THR A 35 14.77 -6.01 -0.04
C THR A 35 15.29 -5.24 1.17
N THR A 36 14.36 -4.73 1.98
CA THR A 36 14.62 -4.04 3.25
C THR A 36 14.33 -4.97 4.43
N ASN A 37 15.00 -4.74 5.56
CA ASN A 37 14.67 -5.40 6.82
C ASN A 37 13.31 -4.95 7.39
N ASN A 38 12.70 -3.89 6.86
CA ASN A 38 11.35 -3.49 7.23
C ASN A 38 10.32 -4.29 6.42
N PHE A 39 9.75 -5.32 7.04
CA PHE A 39 8.80 -6.22 6.39
C PHE A 39 7.54 -5.51 5.87
N CYS A 40 6.99 -4.55 6.61
CA CYS A 40 5.81 -3.80 6.16
C CYS A 40 6.06 -3.02 4.86
N ILE A 41 7.26 -2.44 4.70
CA ILE A 41 7.67 -1.77 3.47
C ILE A 41 7.80 -2.78 2.33
N PHE A 42 8.43 -3.93 2.57
CA PHE A 42 8.52 -5.01 1.58
C PHE A 42 7.12 -5.47 1.14
N LEU A 43 6.25 -5.79 2.08
CA LEU A 43 4.89 -6.26 1.79
C LEU A 43 4.13 -5.22 0.96
N SER A 44 4.18 -3.94 1.35
CA SER A 44 3.55 -2.88 0.57
C SER A 44 4.06 -2.79 -0.87
N ARG A 45 5.38 -2.92 -1.07
CA ARG A 45 5.98 -2.94 -2.42
C ARG A 45 5.50 -4.16 -3.22
N LEU A 46 5.46 -5.34 -2.60
CA LEU A 46 5.00 -6.57 -3.24
C LEU A 46 3.53 -6.47 -3.67
N VAL A 47 2.63 -6.06 -2.78
CA VAL A 47 1.20 -5.91 -3.12
C VAL A 47 1.01 -4.89 -4.24
N ASN A 48 1.72 -3.77 -4.20
CA ASN A 48 1.66 -2.76 -5.26
C ASN A 48 2.11 -3.29 -6.63
N SER A 49 3.10 -4.19 -6.68
CA SER A 49 3.58 -4.81 -7.92
C SER A 49 2.59 -5.83 -8.49
N ILE A 50 1.80 -6.50 -7.64
CA ILE A 50 0.80 -7.50 -8.05
C ILE A 50 -0.49 -6.86 -8.57
N CYS A 51 -0.83 -5.65 -8.11
CA CYS A 51 -2.07 -4.92 -8.38
C CYS A 51 -2.25 -4.44 -9.84
N ASP A 52 -1.58 -5.06 -10.80
CA ASP A 52 -1.09 -4.48 -12.05
C ASP A 52 -2.18 -3.99 -13.04
N SER A 53 -3.47 -4.25 -12.80
CA SER A 53 -4.55 -3.77 -13.70
C SER A 53 -5.96 -3.67 -13.12
N ASN A 54 -6.33 -4.46 -12.11
CA ASN A 54 -7.70 -4.48 -11.58
C ASN A 54 -7.90 -3.63 -10.32
N PHE A 55 -6.86 -2.91 -9.88
CA PHE A 55 -6.89 -2.16 -8.61
C PHE A 55 -7.21 -3.03 -7.39
N GLU A 56 -6.99 -4.34 -7.52
CA GLU A 56 -7.35 -5.35 -6.54
C GLU A 56 -6.25 -6.41 -6.50
N VAL A 57 -5.94 -6.88 -5.29
CA VAL A 57 -5.04 -8.03 -5.07
C VAL A 57 -5.66 -8.94 -4.03
N ARG A 58 -5.73 -10.24 -4.32
CA ARG A 58 -6.19 -11.24 -3.35
C ARG A 58 -5.07 -11.60 -2.38
N GLY A 59 -5.40 -11.87 -1.13
CA GLY A 59 -4.43 -12.34 -0.15
C GLY A 59 -3.61 -13.53 -0.64
N SER A 60 -4.28 -14.56 -1.17
CA SER A 60 -3.61 -15.74 -1.71
C SER A 60 -2.63 -15.45 -2.85
N GLU A 61 -2.88 -14.42 -3.67
CA GLU A 61 -1.94 -14.00 -4.73
C GLU A 61 -0.64 -13.42 -4.15
N ILE A 62 -0.74 -12.66 -3.04
CA ILE A 62 0.42 -12.11 -2.33
C ILE A 62 1.30 -13.25 -1.81
N PHE A 63 0.68 -14.24 -1.17
CA PHE A 63 1.39 -15.40 -0.63
C PHE A 63 2.02 -16.25 -1.74
N ASN A 64 1.28 -16.54 -2.81
CA ASN A 64 1.80 -17.32 -3.94
C ASN A 64 3.01 -16.64 -4.58
N LYS A 65 2.95 -15.31 -4.79
CA LYS A 65 4.08 -14.54 -5.31
C LYS A 65 5.27 -14.50 -4.35
N PHE A 66 5.04 -14.49 -3.05
CA PHE A 66 6.11 -14.62 -2.09
C PHE A 66 6.80 -15.98 -2.18
N LYS A 67 6.04 -17.08 -2.24
CA LYS A 67 6.57 -18.45 -2.32
C LYS A 67 7.29 -18.76 -3.64
N GLU A 68 6.99 -18.07 -4.74
CA GLU A 68 7.75 -18.15 -5.99
C GLU A 68 9.23 -17.72 -5.80
N TYR A 69 9.49 -16.75 -4.93
CA TYR A 69 10.83 -16.17 -4.72
C TYR A 69 11.50 -16.63 -3.42
N VAL A 70 10.73 -17.16 -2.48
CA VAL A 70 11.20 -17.64 -1.17
C VAL A 70 10.76 -19.11 -1.01
N THR A 71 11.59 -20.01 -1.56
CA THR A 71 11.38 -21.46 -1.51
C THR A 71 11.52 -22.00 -0.09
N ASP A 72 12.64 -21.70 0.55
CA ASP A 72 12.82 -21.80 2.00
C ASP A 72 12.84 -20.40 2.59
N ILE A 73 12.09 -20.19 3.67
CA ILE A 73 12.08 -18.91 4.38
C ILE A 73 13.39 -18.80 5.14
N ASP A 74 14.45 -18.45 4.41
CA ASP A 74 15.73 -18.03 4.99
C ASP A 74 15.54 -16.63 5.59
N THR A 75 14.84 -16.58 6.72
CA THR A 75 14.62 -15.39 7.54
C THR A 75 15.94 -14.66 7.86
N ALA A 76 17.07 -15.38 7.88
CA ALA A 76 18.38 -14.79 8.18
C ALA A 76 18.87 -13.88 7.06
N ARG A 77 18.55 -14.17 5.79
CA ARG A 77 18.90 -13.32 4.64
C ARG A 77 18.27 -11.93 4.74
N PHE A 78 17.00 -11.87 5.15
CA PHE A 78 16.22 -10.62 5.15
C PHE A 78 16.13 -9.94 6.53
N ARG A 79 16.57 -10.64 7.59
CA ARG A 79 16.47 -10.22 9.00
C ARG A 79 15.03 -9.95 9.45
N TRP A 80 14.07 -10.62 8.83
CA TRP A 80 12.66 -10.56 9.24
C TRP A 80 12.43 -11.49 10.43
N THR A 81 11.53 -11.07 11.30
CA THR A 81 11.13 -11.81 12.48
C THR A 81 10.15 -12.94 12.12
N LYS A 82 9.89 -13.84 13.06
CA LYS A 82 8.83 -14.85 12.87
C LYS A 82 7.45 -14.21 12.76
N GLU A 83 7.24 -13.07 13.42
CA GLU A 83 5.99 -12.31 13.35
C GLU A 83 5.77 -11.76 11.94
N ASP A 84 6.82 -11.20 11.32
CA ASP A 84 6.79 -10.74 9.92
C ASP A 84 6.36 -11.87 8.97
N ILE A 85 6.93 -13.07 9.15
CA ILE A 85 6.56 -14.23 8.34
C ILE A 85 5.12 -14.66 8.60
N SER A 86 4.66 -14.66 9.85
CA SER A 86 3.26 -15.02 10.15
C SER A 86 2.25 -14.08 9.47
N ILE A 87 2.61 -12.81 9.25
CA ILE A 87 1.77 -11.86 8.52
C ILE A 87 1.59 -12.31 7.07
N ILE A 88 2.63 -12.80 6.38
CA ILE A 88 2.48 -13.27 5.00
C ILE A 88 1.79 -14.61 4.91
N GLU A 89 2.06 -15.52 5.85
CA GLU A 89 1.41 -16.83 5.91
C GLU A 89 -0.11 -16.70 6.15
N ALA A 90 -0.54 -15.70 6.91
CA ALA A 90 -1.97 -15.41 7.09
C ALA A 90 -2.70 -15.10 5.76
N HIS A 91 -1.97 -14.77 4.70
CA HIS A 91 -2.54 -14.53 3.38
C HIS A 91 -2.75 -15.81 2.55
N GLU A 92 -2.15 -16.96 2.90
CA GLU A 92 -2.18 -18.21 2.12
C GLU A 92 -3.60 -18.65 1.73
N ASN A 93 -4.50 -18.66 2.71
CA ASN A 93 -5.90 -19.06 2.52
C ASN A 93 -6.87 -17.88 2.61
N SER A 94 -6.35 -16.65 2.54
CA SER A 94 -7.15 -15.45 2.71
C SER A 94 -7.99 -15.17 1.47
N SER A 95 -9.31 -15.09 1.65
CA SER A 95 -10.25 -14.59 0.64
C SER A 95 -10.28 -13.07 0.57
N HIS A 96 -9.51 -12.39 1.42
CA HIS A 96 -9.47 -10.94 1.49
C HIS A 96 -8.98 -10.34 0.17
N VAL A 97 -9.69 -9.32 -0.30
CA VAL A 97 -9.31 -8.53 -1.47
C VAL A 97 -8.86 -7.17 -0.98
N ILE A 98 -7.62 -6.81 -1.28
CA ILE A 98 -7.07 -5.49 -1.02
C ILE A 98 -7.33 -4.65 -2.27
N THR A 99 -8.17 -3.63 -2.15
CA THR A 99 -8.46 -2.67 -3.22
C THR A 99 -7.61 -1.41 -3.08
N PHE A 100 -7.15 -0.87 -4.20
CA PHE A 100 -6.31 0.33 -4.27
C PHE A 100 -7.05 1.42 -5.02
N LEU A 101 -7.24 2.58 -4.41
CA LEU A 101 -7.84 3.70 -5.13
C LEU A 101 -6.85 4.26 -6.15
N THR A 102 -7.32 4.60 -7.34
CA THR A 102 -6.58 5.60 -8.15
C THR A 102 -6.83 6.99 -7.59
N GLU A 103 -5.97 7.94 -7.94
CA GLU A 103 -6.22 9.36 -7.65
C GLU A 103 -7.54 9.83 -8.26
N GLU A 104 -7.89 9.36 -9.46
CA GLU A 104 -9.17 9.67 -10.10
C GLU A 104 -10.36 9.14 -9.28
N MET A 105 -10.28 7.90 -8.79
CA MET A 105 -11.30 7.32 -7.92
C MET A 105 -11.43 8.09 -6.61
N PHE A 106 -10.31 8.48 -5.99
CA PHE A 106 -10.32 9.26 -4.76
C PHE A 106 -10.91 10.66 -4.97
N THR A 107 -10.60 11.31 -6.10
CA THR A 107 -11.13 12.62 -6.45
C THR A 107 -12.65 12.55 -6.64
N LYS A 108 -13.15 11.55 -7.37
CA LYS A 108 -14.59 11.31 -7.54
C LYS A 108 -15.30 11.06 -6.20
N LEU A 109 -14.67 10.33 -5.27
CA LEU A 109 -15.20 10.12 -3.92
C LEU A 109 -15.29 11.44 -3.15
N CYS A 110 -14.27 12.29 -3.22
CA CYS A 110 -14.30 13.61 -2.60
C CYS A 110 -15.46 14.45 -3.15
N ASP A 111 -15.62 14.51 -4.48
CA ASP A 111 -16.69 15.25 -5.14
C ASP A 111 -18.09 14.75 -4.72
N GLN A 112 -18.28 13.43 -4.67
CA GLN A 112 -19.54 12.79 -4.22
C GLN A 112 -19.91 13.14 -2.78
N HIS A 113 -18.91 13.38 -1.92
CA HIS A 113 -19.08 13.71 -0.51
C HIS A 113 -18.97 15.20 -0.20
N GLN A 114 -18.99 16.08 -1.22
CA GLN A 114 -18.87 17.53 -1.06
C GLN A 114 -17.59 17.91 -0.30
N MET A 115 -16.50 17.19 -0.59
CA MET A 115 -15.16 17.48 -0.07
C MET A 115 -14.30 18.05 -1.17
N LYS A 116 -13.62 19.16 -0.86
CA LYS A 116 -12.68 19.82 -1.76
C LYS A 116 -11.25 19.41 -1.44
N ILE A 117 -10.54 18.90 -2.44
CA ILE A 117 -9.08 18.70 -2.35
C ILE A 117 -8.39 20.06 -2.46
N LEU A 118 -7.71 20.49 -1.39
CA LEU A 118 -7.00 21.77 -1.32
C LEU A 118 -5.55 21.66 -1.80
N SER A 119 -4.88 20.56 -1.47
CA SER A 119 -3.50 20.30 -1.88
C SER A 119 -3.18 18.82 -1.90
N LYS A 120 -2.12 18.49 -2.65
CA LYS A 120 -1.58 17.13 -2.80
C LYS A 120 -0.07 17.17 -2.56
N PHE A 121 0.39 16.29 -1.69
CA PHE A 121 1.81 16.06 -1.45
C PHE A 121 2.20 14.66 -1.90
N ASN A 122 3.16 14.61 -2.81
CA ASN A 122 3.90 13.40 -3.14
C ASN A 122 5.24 13.52 -2.41
N GLY A 123 5.52 12.66 -1.42
CA GLY A 123 6.79 12.70 -0.70
C GLY A 123 7.98 12.54 -1.65
N SER A 124 9.10 13.18 -1.36
CA SER A 124 10.36 13.00 -2.08
C SER A 124 11.19 11.89 -1.46
N TYR A 125 11.72 10.99 -2.30
CA TYR A 125 12.66 9.88 -2.06
C TYR A 125 12.09 8.48 -1.73
N GLN A 126 12.27 7.60 -2.73
CA GLN A 126 12.52 6.14 -2.78
C GLN A 126 11.74 5.15 -1.91
N LEU A 127 11.24 5.51 -0.72
CA LEU A 127 10.37 4.65 0.09
C LEU A 127 9.21 5.41 0.78
N SER A 128 9.17 6.75 0.71
CA SER A 128 7.99 7.56 1.10
C SER A 128 7.02 7.85 -0.06
N GLU A 129 7.40 7.45 -1.27
CA GLU A 129 6.62 7.58 -2.49
C GLU A 129 5.49 6.53 -2.49
N ARG A 130 4.41 6.76 -3.26
CA ARG A 130 3.28 5.85 -3.58
C ARG A 130 1.93 6.13 -2.91
N ASN A 131 1.91 6.65 -1.70
CA ASN A 131 0.65 7.01 -1.02
C ASN A 131 0.51 8.53 -0.95
N PRO A 132 -0.17 9.18 -1.92
CA PRO A 132 -0.37 10.63 -1.90
C PRO A 132 -1.07 11.05 -0.61
N THR A 133 -0.60 12.16 -0.06
CA THR A 133 -1.25 12.80 1.09
C THR A 133 -2.03 13.98 0.56
N PHE A 134 -3.33 13.99 0.81
CA PHE A 134 -4.24 15.04 0.41
C PHE A 134 -4.62 15.86 1.64
N ILE A 135 -4.63 17.19 1.49
CA ILE A 135 -5.35 18.06 2.42
C ILE A 135 -6.71 18.32 1.78
N ILE A 136 -7.77 17.90 2.45
CA ILE A 136 -9.15 18.06 1.98
C ILE A 136 -9.95 18.87 3.01
N ARG A 137 -11.04 19.49 2.56
CA ARG A 137 -11.96 20.23 3.42
C ARG A 137 -13.39 19.92 3.02
N LYS A 138 -14.30 19.83 3.99
CA LYS A 138 -15.73 19.78 3.70
C LYS A 138 -16.21 21.18 3.30
N ASP A 139 -16.86 21.31 2.16
CA ASP A 139 -17.53 22.56 1.77
C ASP A 139 -18.84 22.78 2.55
#